data_AF-A0A9P7DJM4-F1
#
_entry.id   AF-A0A9P7DJM4-F1
#
_cell.length_a   1.000
_cell.length_b   1.000
_cell.length_c   1.000
_cell.angle_alpha   90.00
_cell.angle_beta   90.00
_cell.angle_gamma   90.00
#
_symmetry.space_group_name_H-M   'P 1'
#
loop_
_entity.id
_entity.type
_entity.pdbx_description
1 polymer ?
#
loop_
_entity_poly.entity_id
_entity_poly.type
_entity_poly.pdbx_seq_one_letter_code
_entity_poly.pdbx_strand_id
1 'polypeptide(L)' 'MLAYCRYNGIGVIPYAPLYSGLLARPVGTESMRLNSTKGTILERKVTSADATIINRV' A
#
# COMPACT_ATOMS: atom_id res chain seq x y z
N MET A 1 6.05 -6.32 16.48
CA MET A 1 5.18 -7.41 15.98
C MET A 1 5.97 -8.49 15.24
N LEU A 2 6.63 -8.19 14.11
CA LEU A 2 7.33 -9.20 13.30
C LEU A 2 8.37 -10.02 14.07
N ALA A 3 9.23 -9.36 14.87
CA ALA A 3 10.23 -10.05 15.69
C ALA A 3 9.60 -11.02 16.71
N TYR A 4 8.49 -10.61 17.35
CA TYR A 4 7.74 -11.46 18.29
C TYR A 4 7.10 -12.66 17.58
N CYS A 5 6.44 -12.45 16.44
CA CYS A 5 5.84 -13.53 15.66
C CYS A 5 6.90 -14.55 15.23
N ARG A 6 8.07 -14.08 14.77
CA ARG A 6 9.21 -14.94 14.42
C ARG A 6 9.70 -15.75 15.63
N TYR A 7 9.87 -15.12 16.79
CA TYR A 7 10.32 -15.78 18.01
C TYR A 7 9.38 -16.92 18.44
N ASN A 8 8.07 -16.74 18.29
CA ASN A 8 7.06 -17.72 18.69
C ASN A 8 6.62 -18.69 17.58
N GLY A 9 7.26 -18.68 16.40
CA GLY A 9 6.88 -19.56 15.29
C GLY A 9 5.53 -19.22 14.63
N ILE A 10 5.06 -17.99 14.76
CA ILE A 10 3.79 -17.51 14.16
C ILE A 10 4.07 -16.98 12.75
N GLY A 11 3.45 -17.60 11.74
CA GLY A 11 3.47 -17.11 10.36
C GLY A 11 2.74 -15.78 10.20
N VAL A 12 3.27 -14.88 9.38
CA VAL A 12 2.67 -13.56 9.10
C VAL A 12 2.40 -13.45 7.60
N ILE A 13 1.15 -13.16 7.25
CA ILE A 13 0.76 -12.83 5.88
C ILE A 13 0.64 -11.31 5.80
N PRO A 14 1.48 -10.62 5.01
CA PRO A 14 1.46 -9.17 4.93
C PRO A 14 0.20 -8.68 4.22
N TYR A 15 -0.49 -7.74 4.86
CA TYR A 15 -1.59 -7.02 4.23
C TYR A 15 -1.06 -5.84 3.41
N ALA A 16 -1.58 -5.68 2.19
CA ALA A 16 -1.24 -4.58 1.27
C ALA A 16 0.29 -4.32 1.10
N PRO A 17 1.10 -5.33 0.75
CA PRO A 17 2.56 -5.23 0.73
C PRO A 17 3.11 -4.15 -0.22
N LEU A 18 2.37 -3.80 -1.28
CA LEU A 18 2.72 -2.74 -2.22
C LEU A 18 1.80 -1.52 -2.08
N TYR A 19 1.33 -1.26 -0.86
CA TYR A 19 0.38 -0.19 -0.57
C TYR A 19 -0.88 -0.27 -1.47
N SER A 20 -1.43 -1.48 -1.57
CA SER A 20 -2.54 -1.84 -2.47
C SER A 20 -2.28 -1.57 -3.96
N GLY A 21 -1.02 -1.65 -4.39
CA GLY A 21 -0.60 -1.55 -5.78
C GLY A 21 -0.12 -0.17 -6.21
N LEU A 22 -0.11 0.81 -5.30
CA LEU A 22 0.42 2.15 -5.55
C LEU A 22 1.94 2.17 -5.72
N LEU A 23 2.67 1.32 -4.99
CA LEU A 23 4.13 1.20 -5.12
C LEU A 23 4.59 0.39 -6.34
N ALA A 24 3.66 -0.03 -7.20
CA ALA A 24 3.96 -0.87 -8.37
C ALA A 24 3.77 -0.12 -9.70
N ARG A 25 3.42 1.17 -9.65
CA ARG A 25 3.02 1.97 -10.81
C ARG A 25 3.41 3.43 -10.61
N PRO A 26 3.62 4.20 -11.70
CA PRO A 26 3.84 5.64 -11.60
C PRO A 26 2.67 6.37 -10.93
N VAL A 27 2.97 7.51 -10.30
CA VAL A 27 1.96 8.39 -9.69
C VAL A 27 0.89 8.77 -10.71
N GLY A 28 -0.38 8.73 -10.29
CA GLY A 28 -1.52 9.06 -11.15
C GLY A 28 -2.04 7.91 -12.00
N THR A 29 -1.40 6.73 -11.96
CA THR A 29 -1.92 5.56 -12.67
C THR A 29 -3.23 5.07 -12.05
N GLU A 30 -4.29 5.08 -12.84
CA GLU A 30 -5.60 4.56 -12.44
C GLU A 30 -5.61 3.02 -12.41
N SER A 31 -6.41 2.45 -11.52
CA SER A 31 -6.65 1.00 -11.49
C SER A 31 -8.05 0.70 -10.98
N MET A 32 -8.59 -0.46 -11.36
CA MET A 32 -9.89 -0.92 -10.86
C MET A 32 -9.94 -0.96 -9.32
N ARG A 33 -8.83 -1.32 -8.68
CA ARG A 33 -8.74 -1.38 -7.21
C ARG A 33 -8.74 0.00 -6.56
N LEU A 34 -8.06 0.98 -7.16
CA LEU A 34 -8.04 2.36 -6.67
C LEU A 34 -9.43 2.98 -6.83
N ASN A 35 -10.04 2.79 -8.01
CA ASN A 35 -11.38 3.27 -8.32
C ASN A 35 -12.47 2.68 -7.43
N SER A 36 -12.37 1.41 -7.03
CA SER A 36 -13.38 0.79 -6.16
C SER A 36 -13.41 1.34 -4.73
N THR A 37 -12.44 2.16 -4.34
CA THR A 37 -12.36 2.78 -3.01
C THR A 37 -12.63 4.28 -3.00
N LYS A 38 -12.77 4.93 -4.17
CA LYS A 38 -13.02 6.38 -4.27
C LYS A 38 -14.31 6.75 -3.54
N GLY A 39 -14.27 7.84 -2.74
CA GLY A 39 -15.41 8.32 -1.96
C GLY A 39 -15.70 7.56 -0.66
N THR A 40 -14.96 6.48 -0.38
CA THR A 40 -15.09 5.72 0.88
C THR A 40 -14.06 6.16 1.90
N ILE A 41 -14.23 5.75 3.16
CA ILE A 41 -13.20 5.94 4.21
C ILE A 41 -11.87 5.25 3.89
N LEU A 42 -11.85 4.32 2.92
CA LEU A 42 -10.67 3.58 2.49
C LEU A 42 -9.98 4.22 1.28
N GLU A 43 -10.49 5.35 0.77
CA GLU A 43 -9.87 6.07 -0.33
C GLU A 43 -8.45 6.51 0.05
N ARG A 44 -7.47 6.13 -0.78
CA ARG A 44 -6.08 6.56 -0.59
C ARG A 44 -5.82 7.86 -1.32
N LYS A 45 -5.63 8.93 -0.55
CA LYS A 45 -5.22 10.24 -1.06
C LYS A 45 -3.69 10.31 -1.07
N VAL A 46 -3.10 10.39 -2.26
CA VAL A 46 -1.65 10.50 -2.43
C VAL A 46 -1.22 11.94 -2.12
N THR A 47 -0.37 12.11 -1.11
CA THR A 47 0.25 13.40 -0.77
C THR A 47 1.50 13.67 -1.61
N SER A 48 2.07 14.87 -1.52
CA SER A 48 3.36 15.19 -2.18
C SER A 48 4.52 14.34 -1.65
N ALA A 49 4.51 14.02 -0.36
CA ALA A 49 5.47 13.11 0.25
C ALA A 49 5.31 11.69 -0.31
N ASP A 50 4.08 11.19 -0.43
CA ASP A 50 3.82 9.87 -1.02
C ASP A 50 4.28 9.79 -2.47
N ALA A 51 4.01 10.83 -3.27
CA ALA A 51 4.45 10.91 -4.65
C ALA A 51 5.98 10.83 -4.78
N THR A 52 6.71 11.44 -3.83
CA THR A 52 8.17 11.36 -3.78
C THR A 52 8.66 9.92 -3.54
N ILE A 53 7.95 9.14 -2.73
CA ILE A 53 8.30 7.73 -2.46
C ILE A 53 7.90 6.83 -3.62
N ILE A 54 6.69 7.00 -4.16
CA ILE A 54 6.19 6.19 -5.28
C ILE A 54 7.10 6.35 -6.51
N ASN A 55 7.66 7.54 -6.74
CA ASN A 55 8.58 7.77 -7.87
C ASN A 55 10.01 7.23 -7.65
N ARG A 56 10.34 6.67 -6.47
CA ARG A 56 11.67 6.09 -6.19
C ARG A 56 11.74 4.58 -6.44
N VAL A 57 10.59 3.92 -6.57
CA VAL A 57 10.47 2.49 -6.85
C VAL A 57 10.22 2.26 -8.33
#